data_AF-A0A0U2NGZ2-F1
#
_entry.id   AF-A0A0U2NGZ2-F1
#
_cell.length_a   1.000
_cell.length_b   1.000
_cell.length_c   1.000
_cell.angle_alpha   90.00
_cell.angle_beta   90.00
_cell.angle_gamma   90.00
#
_symmetry.space_group_name_H-M   'P 1'
#
loop_
_entity.id
_entity.type
_entity.pdbx_description
1 polymer ?
#
loop_
_entity_poly.entity_id
_entity_poly.type
_entity_poly.pdbx_seq_one_letter_code
_entity_poly.pdbx_strand_id
1 'polypeptide(L)'
;MLDSKLVSLHKHWITADAIKQVVSAPVDEETGLPEELQELAKYHSMFQRLTVLYSLLYIVVEGYRELKYENKIIDDLLANEDFVDALRLFRNAIFHYQKQPIPEKAMKFLELTESELWIRKLHSSFGAFFEKELPIGETLNQLKA
;
A
#
# COMPACT_ATOMS: atom_id res chain seq x y z
N MET A 1 6.33 -25.89 10.32
CA MET A 1 6.98 -25.23 9.17
C MET A 1 6.17 -23.97 8.90
N LEU A 2 6.79 -22.78 8.77
CA LEU A 2 6.04 -21.57 8.43
C LEU A 2 5.25 -21.79 7.13
N ASP A 3 4.00 -21.33 7.08
CA ASP A 3 3.22 -21.35 5.85
C ASP A 3 3.91 -20.46 4.80
N SER A 4 4.47 -21.09 3.77
CA SER A 4 5.21 -20.39 2.71
C SER A 4 4.35 -19.40 1.94
N LYS A 5 3.03 -19.64 1.87
CA LYS A 5 2.06 -18.73 1.25
C LYS A 5 1.89 -17.47 2.09
N LEU A 6 1.78 -17.63 3.41
CA LEU A 6 1.69 -16.51 4.35
C LEU A 6 2.98 -15.66 4.33
N VAL A 7 4.14 -16.31 4.27
CA VAL A 7 5.43 -15.62 4.10
C VAL A 7 5.48 -14.84 2.78
N SER A 8 5.00 -15.43 1.69
CA SER A 8 4.92 -14.75 0.40
C SER A 8 3.99 -13.54 0.45
N LEU A 9 2.83 -13.65 1.09
CA LEU A 9 1.90 -12.54 1.26
C LEU A 9 2.50 -11.42 2.13
N HIS A 10 3.15 -11.80 3.24
CA HIS A 10 3.86 -10.86 4.11
C HIS A 10 4.98 -10.11 3.38
N LYS A 11 5.73 -10.77 2.49
CA LYS A 11 6.73 -10.10 1.63
C LYS A 11 6.08 -8.98 0.80
N HIS A 12 4.90 -9.21 0.22
CA HIS A 12 4.18 -8.17 -0.52
C HIS A 12 3.77 -7.01 0.40
N TRP A 13 3.34 -7.29 1.62
CA TRP A 13 3.02 -6.25 2.59
C TRP A 13 4.25 -5.46 3.04
N ILE A 14 5.39 -6.11 3.34
CA ILE A 14 6.67 -5.43 3.62
C ILE A 14 7.08 -4.53 2.46
N THR A 15 6.88 -4.99 1.22
CA THR A 15 7.19 -4.18 0.03
C THR A 15 6.35 -2.90 0.00
N ALA A 16 5.06 -2.97 0.38
CA ALA A 16 4.21 -1.80 0.51
C ALA A 16 4.66 -0.91 1.69
N ASP A 17 4.89 -1.47 2.88
CA ASP A 17 5.29 -0.71 4.07
C ASP A 17 6.63 0.01 3.86
N ALA A 18 7.58 -0.58 3.14
CA ALA A 18 8.84 0.08 2.78
C ALA A 18 8.62 1.38 2.00
N ILE A 19 7.61 1.45 1.11
CA ILE A 19 7.26 2.68 0.41
C ILE A 19 6.64 3.69 1.36
N LYS A 20 5.78 3.25 2.29
CA LYS A 20 5.18 4.12 3.31
C LYS A 20 6.24 4.86 4.12
N GLN A 21 7.37 4.23 4.46
CA GLN A 21 8.47 4.87 5.19
C GLN A 21 9.08 6.06 4.43
N VAL A 22 8.98 6.07 3.10
CA VAL A 22 9.59 7.09 2.24
C VAL A 22 8.58 8.03 1.59
N VAL A 23 7.27 7.88 1.80
CA VAL A 23 6.25 8.77 1.17
C VAL A 23 6.56 10.24 1.45
N SER A 24 6.83 10.57 2.71
CA SER A 24 7.14 11.94 3.15
C SER A 24 8.64 12.24 3.18
N ALA A 25 9.50 11.36 2.65
CA ALA A 25 10.94 11.62 2.65
C ALA A 25 11.24 12.86 1.78
N PRO A 26 12.19 13.71 2.20
CA PRO A 26 12.55 14.90 1.44
C PRO A 26 13.05 14.51 0.04
N VAL A 27 12.80 15.37 -0.93
CA VAL A 27 13.44 15.31 -2.24
C VAL A 27 14.67 16.19 -2.15
N ASP A 28 15.82 15.70 -2.65
CA ASP A 28 17.06 16.47 -2.64
C ASP A 28 16.86 17.85 -3.29
N GLU A 29 17.39 18.88 -2.63
CA GLU A 29 17.27 20.27 -3.07
C GLU A 29 18.14 20.56 -4.32
N GLU A 30 19.12 19.70 -4.61
CA GLU A 30 20.03 19.79 -5.77
C GLU A 30 19.40 19.28 -7.09
N THR A 31 18.10 19.50 -7.30
CA THR A 31 17.44 19.09 -8.56
C THR A 31 17.85 19.93 -9.77
N GLY A 32 18.54 21.05 -9.56
CA GLY A 32 18.84 22.03 -10.62
C GLY A 32 17.58 22.70 -11.21
N LEU A 33 16.41 22.51 -10.59
CA LEU A 33 15.14 23.08 -11.03
C LEU A 33 15.02 24.55 -10.59
N PRO A 34 14.33 25.39 -11.39
CA PRO A 34 13.92 26.72 -10.96
C PRO A 34 13.14 26.68 -9.64
N GLU A 35 13.36 27.66 -8.77
CA GLU A 35 12.76 27.76 -7.42
C GLU A 35 11.23 27.60 -7.46
N GLU A 36 10.58 28.21 -8.44
CA GLU A 36 9.13 28.16 -8.68
C GLU A 36 8.58 26.74 -8.91
N LEU A 37 9.43 25.81 -9.37
CA LEU A 37 9.05 24.41 -9.67
C LEU A 37 9.44 23.43 -8.57
N GLN A 38 10.27 23.83 -7.60
CA GLN A 38 10.78 22.93 -6.57
C GLN A 38 9.65 22.38 -5.69
N GLU A 39 8.72 23.23 -5.27
CA GLU A 39 7.57 22.79 -4.47
C GLU A 39 6.66 21.86 -5.26
N LEU A 40 6.36 22.19 -6.52
CA LEU A 40 5.59 21.31 -7.39
C LEU A 40 6.26 19.94 -7.57
N ALA A 41 7.57 19.90 -7.75
CA ALA A 41 8.35 18.66 -7.85
C ALA A 41 8.30 17.83 -6.55
N LYS A 42 8.39 18.47 -5.38
CA LYS A 42 8.26 17.80 -4.07
C LYS A 42 6.88 17.17 -3.92
N TYR A 43 5.81 17.93 -4.19
CA TYR A 43 4.44 17.42 -4.15
C TYR A 43 4.23 16.28 -5.13
N HIS A 44 4.72 16.41 -6.36
CA HIS A 44 4.59 15.35 -7.36
C HIS A 44 5.33 14.08 -6.94
N SER A 45 6.57 14.20 -6.44
CA SER A 45 7.34 13.06 -5.94
C SER A 45 6.65 12.36 -4.75
N MET A 46 6.12 13.12 -3.80
CA MET A 46 5.33 12.57 -2.69
C MET A 46 4.09 11.84 -3.22
N PHE A 47 3.36 12.46 -4.16
CA PHE A 47 2.16 11.88 -4.77
C PHE A 47 2.48 10.57 -5.50
N GLN A 48 3.57 10.49 -6.27
CA GLN A 48 3.97 9.26 -6.94
C GLN A 48 4.33 8.14 -5.95
N ARG A 49 5.00 8.46 -4.84
CA ARG A 49 5.27 7.46 -3.79
C ARG A 49 3.98 6.96 -3.15
N LEU A 50 3.01 7.84 -2.93
CA LEU A 50 1.69 7.48 -2.40
C LEU A 50 0.92 6.57 -3.37
N THR A 51 0.94 6.87 -4.67
CA THR A 51 0.24 6.05 -5.68
C THR A 51 0.84 4.65 -5.78
N VAL A 52 2.16 4.52 -5.68
CA VAL A 52 2.84 3.23 -5.61
C VAL A 52 2.43 2.47 -4.34
N LEU A 53 2.46 3.11 -3.16
CA LEU A 53 2.03 2.50 -1.91
C LEU A 53 0.61 1.91 -2.00
N TYR A 54 -0.35 2.71 -2.45
CA TYR A 54 -1.74 2.27 -2.55
C TYR A 54 -1.92 1.12 -3.54
N SER A 55 -1.21 1.20 -4.68
CA SER A 55 -1.25 0.15 -5.69
C SER A 55 -0.64 -1.16 -5.21
N LEU A 56 0.43 -1.11 -4.39
CA LEU A 56 1.03 -2.29 -3.78
C LEU A 56 0.13 -2.90 -2.68
N LEU A 57 -0.59 -2.08 -1.91
CA LEU A 57 -1.56 -2.58 -0.93
C LEU A 57 -2.67 -3.41 -1.57
N TYR A 58 -3.12 -3.06 -2.78
CA TYR A 58 -4.09 -3.87 -3.50
C TYR A 58 -3.57 -5.29 -3.81
N ILE A 59 -2.28 -5.44 -4.10
CA ILE A 59 -1.67 -6.76 -4.34
C ILE A 59 -1.76 -7.63 -3.08
N VAL A 60 -1.63 -7.03 -1.89
CA VAL A 60 -1.84 -7.72 -0.61
C VAL A 60 -3.30 -8.15 -0.46
N VAL A 61 -4.25 -7.31 -0.84
CA VAL A 61 -5.69 -7.66 -0.85
C VAL A 61 -5.98 -8.83 -1.79
N GLU A 62 -5.44 -8.79 -3.01
CA GLU A 62 -5.59 -9.84 -4.01
C GLU A 62 -5.05 -11.18 -3.50
N GLY A 63 -3.81 -11.19 -2.99
CA GLY A 63 -3.21 -12.39 -2.43
C GLY A 63 -3.95 -12.90 -1.19
N TYR A 64 -4.43 -12.01 -0.31
CA TYR A 64 -5.23 -12.38 0.85
C TYR A 64 -6.52 -13.11 0.46
N ARG A 65 -7.27 -12.57 -0.52
CA ARG A 65 -8.49 -13.17 -1.06
C ARG A 65 -8.21 -14.48 -1.81
N GLU A 66 -7.17 -14.54 -2.63
CA GLU A 66 -6.78 -15.75 -3.38
C GLU A 66 -6.41 -16.91 -2.45
N LEU A 67 -5.66 -16.61 -1.38
CA LEU A 67 -5.22 -17.57 -0.40
C LEU A 67 -6.31 -17.97 0.61
N LYS A 68 -7.46 -17.27 0.58
CA LYS A 68 -8.62 -17.50 1.47
C LYS A 68 -8.26 -17.42 2.95
N TYR A 69 -7.41 -16.47 3.30
CA TYR A 69 -7.22 -16.13 4.71
C TYR A 69 -8.45 -15.38 5.24
N GLU A 70 -8.69 -15.51 6.54
CA GLU A 70 -9.82 -14.90 7.23
C GLU A 70 -9.31 -14.13 8.45
N ASN A 71 -9.82 -12.92 8.63
CA ASN A 71 -9.51 -12.03 9.74
C ASN A 71 -10.61 -10.99 9.81
N LYS A 72 -11.41 -11.05 10.88
CA LYS A 72 -12.60 -10.22 11.03
C LYS A 72 -12.39 -8.72 10.71
N ILE A 73 -11.28 -8.13 11.16
CA ILE A 73 -11.05 -6.69 10.95
C ILE A 73 -10.74 -6.39 9.48
N ILE A 74 -9.91 -7.21 8.85
CA ILE A 74 -9.60 -7.10 7.41
C ILE A 74 -10.87 -7.37 6.60
N ASP A 75 -11.61 -8.43 6.91
CA ASP A 75 -12.85 -8.81 6.23
C ASP A 75 -13.91 -7.70 6.32
N ASP A 76 -14.09 -7.08 7.49
CA ASP A 76 -15.01 -5.96 7.67
C ASP A 76 -14.59 -4.74 6.80
N LEU A 77 -13.28 -4.48 6.65
CA LEU A 77 -12.78 -3.42 5.77
C LEU A 77 -12.96 -3.77 4.29
N LEU A 78 -12.69 -5.02 3.91
CA LEU A 78 -12.80 -5.51 2.54
C LEU A 78 -14.25 -5.74 2.10
N ALA A 79 -15.22 -5.76 3.02
CA ALA A 79 -16.64 -5.80 2.70
C ALA A 79 -17.14 -4.53 2.00
N ASN A 80 -16.39 -3.41 2.07
CA ASN A 80 -16.65 -2.23 1.25
C ASN A 80 -16.12 -2.44 -0.17
N GLU A 81 -16.92 -3.09 -1.02
CA GLU A 81 -16.54 -3.42 -2.39
C GLU A 81 -16.31 -2.18 -3.27
N ASP A 82 -16.93 -1.03 -2.98
CA ASP A 82 -16.68 0.21 -3.74
C ASP A 82 -15.23 0.68 -3.56
N PHE A 83 -14.69 0.59 -2.34
CA PHE A 83 -13.31 0.94 -2.05
C PHE A 83 -12.34 -0.08 -2.63
N VAL A 84 -12.66 -1.37 -2.54
CA VAL A 84 -11.82 -2.44 -3.08
C VAL A 84 -11.76 -2.36 -4.62
N ASP A 85 -12.89 -2.15 -5.29
CA ASP A 85 -12.93 -2.02 -6.75
C ASP A 85 -12.24 -0.74 -7.23
N ALA A 86 -12.45 0.39 -6.55
CA ALA A 86 -11.75 1.62 -6.87
C ALA A 86 -10.22 1.46 -6.69
N LEU A 87 -9.76 0.79 -5.64
CA LEU A 87 -8.34 0.52 -5.42
C LEU A 87 -7.76 -0.44 -6.48
N ARG A 88 -8.54 -1.43 -6.94
CA ARG A 88 -8.17 -2.32 -8.06
C ARG A 88 -7.95 -1.52 -9.35
N LEU A 89 -8.88 -0.63 -9.68
CA LEU A 89 -8.81 0.24 -10.85
C LEU A 89 -7.65 1.23 -10.73
N PHE A 90 -7.41 1.76 -9.53
CA PHE A 90 -6.27 2.61 -9.20
C PHE A 90 -4.95 1.90 -9.50
N ARG A 91 -4.74 0.70 -8.94
CA ARG A 91 -3.55 -0.14 -9.18
C ARG A 91 -3.31 -0.34 -10.67
N ASN A 92 -4.37 -0.62 -11.43
CA ASN A 92 -4.27 -0.83 -12.86
C ASN A 92 -3.86 0.45 -13.60
N ALA A 93 -4.40 1.61 -13.21
CA ALA A 93 -4.04 2.88 -13.81
C ALA A 93 -2.58 3.28 -13.55
N ILE A 94 -2.04 2.94 -12.37
CA ILE A 94 -0.66 3.28 -11.99
C ILE A 94 0.38 2.35 -12.65
N PHE A 95 0.13 1.04 -12.69
CA PHE A 95 1.12 0.07 -13.19
C PHE A 95 0.96 -0.33 -14.65
N HIS A 96 -0.10 0.12 -15.34
CA HIS A 96 -0.23 -0.02 -16.79
C HIS A 96 -0.05 1.32 -17.47
N TYR A 97 0.69 1.34 -18.58
CA TYR A 97 0.89 2.55 -19.37
C TYR A 97 -0.44 3.22 -19.75
N GLN A 98 -0.52 4.53 -19.53
CA GLN A 98 -1.69 5.34 -19.85
C GLN A 98 -1.31 6.42 -20.86
N LYS A 99 -2.18 6.66 -21.83
CA LYS A 99 -2.00 7.75 -22.81
C LYS A 99 -2.21 9.13 -22.18
N GLN A 100 -3.04 9.19 -21.13
CA GLN A 100 -3.32 10.42 -20.40
C GLN A 100 -2.39 10.55 -19.18
N PRO A 101 -1.89 11.76 -18.86
CA PRO A 101 -1.03 11.98 -17.69
C PRO A 101 -1.69 11.64 -16.35
N ILE A 102 -3.00 11.86 -16.24
CA ILE A 102 -3.80 11.55 -15.04
C ILE A 102 -5.02 10.74 -15.50
N PRO A 103 -5.05 9.43 -15.24
CA PRO A 103 -6.17 8.59 -15.63
C PRO A 103 -7.36 8.83 -14.70
N GLU A 104 -8.55 9.05 -15.27
CA GLU A 104 -9.81 9.21 -14.51
C GLU A 104 -10.04 8.07 -13.50
N LYS A 105 -9.67 6.84 -13.88
CA LYS A 105 -9.75 5.65 -13.02
C LYS A 105 -8.85 5.74 -11.78
N ALA A 106 -7.72 6.44 -11.85
CA ALA A 106 -6.86 6.69 -10.70
C ALA A 106 -7.46 7.76 -9.77
N MET A 107 -8.17 8.75 -10.33
CA MET A 107 -8.80 9.80 -9.51
C MET A 107 -9.96 9.26 -8.68
N LYS A 108 -10.73 8.32 -9.24
CA LYS A 108 -11.91 7.75 -8.56
C LYS A 108 -11.62 7.26 -7.14
N PHE A 109 -10.51 6.57 -6.89
CA PHE A 109 -10.18 6.12 -5.53
C PHE A 109 -9.84 7.29 -4.60
N LEU A 110 -9.08 8.27 -5.09
CA LEU A 110 -8.66 9.44 -4.31
C LEU A 110 -9.82 10.38 -3.98
N GLU A 111 -10.86 10.39 -4.81
CA GLU A 111 -12.07 11.23 -4.64
C GLU A 111 -13.12 10.61 -3.71
N LEU A 112 -13.01 9.32 -3.39
CA LEU A 112 -13.94 8.66 -2.47
C LEU A 112 -13.73 9.20 -1.05
N THR A 113 -14.82 9.67 -0.45
CA THR A 113 -14.82 10.13 0.95
C THR A 113 -14.33 9.01 1.86
N GLU A 114 -13.41 9.32 2.78
CA GLU A 114 -12.78 8.36 3.70
C GLU A 114 -11.83 7.32 3.07
N SER A 115 -11.51 7.40 1.77
CA SER A 115 -10.59 6.44 1.14
C SER A 115 -9.20 6.41 1.80
N GLU A 116 -8.68 7.59 2.18
CA GLU A 116 -7.42 7.73 2.92
C GLU A 116 -7.49 7.05 4.30
N LEU A 117 -8.56 7.27 5.05
CA LEU A 117 -8.75 6.66 6.36
C LEU A 117 -8.85 5.14 6.24
N TRP A 118 -9.62 4.66 5.25
CA TRP A 118 -9.80 3.24 5.00
C TRP A 118 -8.50 2.54 4.62
N ILE A 119 -7.71 3.09 3.69
CA ILE A 119 -6.47 2.44 3.26
C ILE A 119 -5.40 2.43 4.36
N ARG A 120 -5.36 3.47 5.20
CA ARG A 120 -4.50 3.50 6.40
C ARG A 120 -4.90 2.42 7.40
N LYS A 121 -6.20 2.26 7.67
CA LYS A 121 -6.72 1.18 8.54
C LYS A 121 -6.35 -0.17 7.95
N LEU A 122 -6.62 -0.40 6.67
CA LEU A 122 -6.31 -1.63 5.97
C LEU A 122 -4.82 -2.00 6.06
N HIS A 123 -3.93 -1.04 5.78
CA HIS A 123 -2.49 -1.23 5.95
C HIS A 123 -2.14 -1.69 7.37
N SER A 124 -2.65 -1.00 8.39
CA SER A 124 -2.37 -1.34 9.80
C SER A 124 -2.94 -2.70 10.21
N SER A 125 -4.13 -3.05 9.74
CA SER A 125 -4.77 -4.34 10.00
C SER A 125 -3.98 -5.50 9.39
N PHE A 126 -3.44 -5.34 8.18
CA PHE A 126 -2.54 -6.32 7.60
C PHE A 126 -1.25 -6.48 8.40
N GLY A 127 -0.64 -5.39 8.87
CA GLY A 127 0.55 -5.45 9.73
C GLY A 127 0.30 -6.27 11.00
N ALA A 128 -0.78 -5.95 11.72
CA ALA A 128 -1.19 -6.68 12.93
C ALA A 128 -1.53 -8.16 12.64
N PHE A 129 -2.13 -8.45 11.48
CA PHE A 129 -2.38 -9.81 11.03
C PHE A 129 -1.08 -10.60 10.85
N PHE A 130 -0.08 -10.06 10.14
CA PHE A 130 1.19 -10.76 9.94
C PHE A 130 2.00 -10.91 11.24
N GLU A 131 2.00 -9.91 12.12
CA GLU A 131 2.66 -9.99 13.43
C GLU A 131 2.06 -11.11 14.30
N LYS A 132 0.75 -11.35 14.19
CA LYS A 132 0.04 -12.40 14.92
C LYS A 132 0.25 -13.78 14.32
N GLU A 133 0.14 -13.90 13.00
CA GLU A 133 0.12 -15.20 12.32
C GLU A 133 1.51 -15.73 11.97
N LEU A 134 2.52 -14.85 11.86
CA LEU A 134 3.91 -15.27 11.72
C LEU A 134 4.58 -15.26 13.10
N PRO A 135 5.37 -16.30 13.45
CA PRO A 135 6.09 -16.38 14.73
C PRO A 135 7.30 -15.44 14.77
N ILE A 136 7.16 -14.20 14.29
CA ILE A 136 8.23 -13.19 14.24
C ILE A 136 8.70 -12.89 15.67
N GLY A 137 7.76 -12.69 16.59
CA GLY A 137 8.07 -12.41 18.00
C GLY A 137 8.78 -13.58 18.69
N GLU A 138 8.30 -14.81 18.49
CA GLU A 138 8.91 -16.02 19.05
C GLU A 138 10.31 -16.27 18.48
N THR A 139 10.47 -16.09 17.16
CA THR A 139 11.77 -16.22 16.48
C THR A 139 12.77 -15.17 16.97
N LEU A 140 12.35 -13.91 17.12
CA LEU A 140 13.19 -12.83 17.65
C LEU A 140 13.58 -13.04 19.12
N ASN A 141 12.67 -13.58 19.93
CA ASN A 141 12.97 -13.89 21.34
C ASN A 141 13.94 -15.08 21.46
N GLN A 142 13.83 -16.09 20.60
CA GLN A 142 14.79 -17.21 20.53
C GLN A 142 16.18 -16.78 20.05
N LEU A 143 16.29 -15.74 19.21
CA LEU A 143 17.58 -15.19 18.76
C LEU A 143 18.25 -14.26 19.79
N LYS A 144 17.48 -13.75 20.76
CA LYS A 144 17.97 -12.87 21.85
C LYS A 144 18.35 -13.64 23.13
N ALA A 145 17.98 -14.92 23.24
CA ALA A 145 18.30 -15.82 24.34
C ALA A 145 19.61 -16.57 24.06
#